data_AF-A0A8S2XPZ7-F1
#
_entry.id   AF-A0A8S2XPZ7-F1
#
_cell.length_a   1.000
_cell.length_b   1.000
_cell.length_c   1.000
_cell.angle_alpha   90.00
_cell.angle_beta   90.00
_cell.angle_gamma   90.00
#
_symmetry.space_group_name_H-M   'P 1'
#
loop_
_entity.id
_entity.type
_entity.pdbx_description
1 polymer ?
#
loop_
_entity_poly.entity_id
_entity_poly.type
_entity_poly.pdbx_seq_one_letter_code
_entity_poly.pdbx_strand_id
1 'polypeptide(L)' 'MTLNSSTVELNSFARRALSHLTAMFDIDLYEDFIDAWGTHIITKSLVGGMIEERAK' A
#
# COMPACT_ATOMS: atom_id res chain seq x y z
N MET A 1 3.73 -9.66 -14.33
CA MET A 1 4.81 -8.74 -13.90
C MET A 1 5.03 -8.97 -12.41
N THR A 2 6.27 -9.22 -11.97
CA THR A 2 6.60 -9.46 -10.56
C THR A 2 7.46 -8.27 -10.11
N LEU A 3 7.04 -7.56 -9.07
CA LEU A 3 7.83 -6.49 -8.45
C LEU A 3 9.04 -7.10 -7.73
N ASN A 4 10.25 -6.68 -8.12
CA ASN A 4 11.49 -7.03 -7.44
C ASN A 4 11.68 -6.07 -6.26
N SER A 5 11.69 -6.59 -5.04
CA SER A 5 11.78 -5.81 -3.79
C SER A 5 13.04 -4.95 -3.68
N SER A 6 14.13 -5.31 -4.35
CA SER A 6 15.38 -4.53 -4.33
C SER A 6 15.41 -3.35 -5.30
N THR A 7 14.44 -3.23 -6.20
CA THR A 7 14.38 -2.16 -7.21
C THR A 7 13.05 -1.42 -7.22
N VAL A 8 12.20 -1.59 -6.20
CA VAL A 8 10.93 -0.86 -6.11
C VAL A 8 11.23 0.59 -5.75
N GLU A 9 11.12 1.47 -6.75
CA GLU A 9 11.11 2.91 -6.50
C GLU A 9 9.69 3.36 -6.16
N LEU A 10 9.52 3.90 -4.96
CA LEU A 10 8.27 4.56 -4.57
C LEU A 10 8.04 5.76 -5.48
N ASN A 11 6.79 6.01 -5.89
CA ASN A 11 6.46 7.22 -6.65
C ASN A 11 6.63 8.48 -5.78
N SER A 12 6.61 9.66 -6.42
CA SER A 12 6.81 10.94 -5.73
C SER A 12 5.80 11.20 -4.60
N PHE A 13 4.55 10.76 -4.76
CA PHE A 13 3.50 10.94 -3.76
C PHE A 13 3.75 10.08 -2.50
N ALA A 14 4.08 8.79 -2.69
CA ALA A 14 4.39 7.88 -1.59
C ALA A 14 5.64 8.34 -0.82
N ARG A 15 6.69 8.78 -1.52
CA ARG A 15 7.88 9.36 -0.89
C ARG A 15 7.55 10.60 -0.06
N ARG A 16 6.69 11.49 -0.58
CA ARG A 16 6.26 12.69 0.13
C ARG A 16 5.43 12.33 1.38
N ALA A 17 4.52 11.37 1.27
CA ALA A 17 3.72 10.93 2.41
C ALA A 17 4.60 10.36 3.54
N LEU A 18 5.58 9.50 3.20
CA LEU A 18 6.55 8.98 4.17
C LEU A 18 7.39 10.09 4.81
N SER A 19 7.74 11.14 4.08
CA SER A 19 8.53 12.26 4.63
C SER A 19 7.80 13.08 5.69
N HIS A 20 6.46 12.94 5.78
CA HIS A 20 5.66 13.60 6.80
C HIS A 20 5.51 12.78 8.08
N LEU A 21 5.92 11.49 8.07
CA LEU A 21 5.92 10.67 9.28
C LEU A 21 7.05 11.10 10.21
N THR A 22 6.76 11.19 11.51
CA THR A 22 7.72 11.59 12.53
C THR A 22 8.51 10.39 13.04
N ALA A 23 9.78 10.59 13.43
CA ALA A 23 10.57 9.54 14.06
C ALA A 23 10.08 9.16 15.47
N MET A 24 9.38 10.08 16.13
CA MET A 24 8.67 9.80 17.38
C MET A 24 7.35 9.12 17.06
N PHE A 25 7.05 8.04 17.77
CA PHE A 25 5.82 7.29 17.59
C PHE A 25 4.61 8.14 18.00
N ASP A 26 3.70 8.32 17.05
CA ASP A 26 2.41 8.99 17.20
C ASP A 26 1.37 8.04 16.61
N ILE A 27 0.48 7.51 17.46
CA ILE A 27 -0.46 6.47 17.04
C ILE A 27 -1.46 7.00 16.01
N ASP A 28 -1.98 8.21 16.23
CA ASP A 28 -3.04 8.77 15.38
C ASP A 28 -2.47 9.06 13.98
N LEU A 29 -1.26 9.62 13.91
CA LEU A 29 -0.58 9.88 12.63
C LEU A 29 -0.32 8.60 11.83
N TYR A 30 0.08 7.52 12.50
CA TYR A 30 0.41 6.26 11.84
C TYR A 30 -0.84 5.47 11.41
N GLU A 31 -1.91 5.49 12.22
CA GLU A 31 -3.21 4.92 11.82
C GLU A 31 -3.80 5.67 10.62
N ASP A 32 -3.79 7.01 10.64
CA ASP A 32 -4.24 7.83 9.50
C ASP A 32 -3.44 7.51 8.22
N PHE A 33 -2.14 7.25 8.35
CA PHE A 33 -1.29 6.85 7.23
C PHE A 33 -1.70 5.49 6.65
N ILE A 34 -1.94 4.50 7.51
CA ILE A 34 -2.35 3.15 7.11
C ILE A 34 -3.74 3.17 6.48
N ASP A 35 -4.69 3.92 7.04
CA ASP A 35 -6.03 4.07 6.49
C ASP A 35 -6.02 4.72 5.10
N ALA A 36 -5.12 5.67 4.87
CA ALA A 36 -5.00 6.35 3.59
C ALA A 36 -4.29 5.51 2.50
N TRP A 37 -3.29 4.71 2.86
CA TRP A 37 -2.41 4.03 1.89
C TRP A 37 -2.58 2.50 1.83
N GLY A 38 -3.25 1.93 2.82
CA GLY A 38 -3.35 0.49 3.00
C GLY A 38 -2.12 -0.12 3.67
N THR A 39 -2.24 -1.40 4.01
CA THR A 39 -1.23 -2.15 4.77
C THR A 39 -0.26 -2.94 3.89
N HIS A 40 -0.65 -3.24 2.65
CA HIS A 40 0.09 -4.13 1.76
C HIS A 40 0.16 -3.57 0.33
N ILE A 41 1.26 -3.87 -0.36
CA ILE A 41 1.40 -3.61 -1.79
C ILE A 41 1.28 -4.91 -2.59
N ILE A 42 0.66 -4.83 -3.76
CA ILE A 42 0.53 -5.97 -4.66
C ILE A 42 1.82 -6.09 -5.49
N THR A 43 2.59 -7.15 -5.27
CA THR A 43 3.83 -7.40 -6.04
C THR A 43 3.60 -8.23 -7.31
N LYS A 44 2.54 -9.05 -7.32
CA LYS A 44 2.12 -9.85 -8.46
C LYS A 44 0.61 -10.05 -8.38
N SER A 45 -0.09 -9.72 -9.46
CA SER A 45 -1.52 -9.99 -9.59
C SER A 45 -1.92 -10.13 -11.05
N LEU A 46 -3.10 -10.71 -11.28
CA LEU A 46 -3.79 -10.72 -12.56
C LEU A 46 -4.81 -9.57 -12.54
N VAL A 47 -4.84 -8.78 -13.61
CA VAL A 47 -5.79 -7.66 -13.74
C VAL A 47 -7.01 -8.16 -14.52
N GLY A 48 -8.19 -8.07 -13.91
CA GLY A 48 -9.44 -8.55 -14.46
C GLY A 48 -10.59 -8.40 -13.45
N GLY A 49 -11.77 -8.86 -13.82
CA GLY A 49 -12.94 -8.92 -12.94
C GLY A 49 -13.23 -10.36 -12.51
N MET A 50 -13.61 -10.54 -11.25
CA MET A 50 -14.11 -11.81 -10.73
C MET A 50 -15.62 -11.69 -10.49
N ILE A 51 -16.38 -12.69 -10.93
CA ILE A 51 -17.80 -12.84 -10.60
C ILE A 51 -17.86 -13.93 -9.54
N GLU A 52 -18.24 -13.56 -8.32
CA GLU A 52 -18.47 -14.53 -7.24
C GLU A 52 -19.93 -14.99 -7.29
N GLU A 53 -20.16 -16.28 -7.55
CA GLU A 53 -21.47 -16.88 -7.29
C GLU A 53 -21.61 -17.19 -5.80
N ARG A 54 -22.65 -16.64 -5.17
CA ARG A 54 -23.01 -17.02 -3.80
C ARG A 54 -23.50 -18.47 -3.82
N ALA A 55 -22.81 -19.34 -3.09
CA ALA A 55 -23.31 -20.69 -2.81
C ALA A 55 -24.68 -20.58 -2.10
N LYS A 56 -25.68 -21.28 -2.65
CA LYS A 56 -27.01 -21.43 -2.04
C LYS A 56 -26.99 -22.43 -0.89
#